data_AF-A0A2K5NKN0-F1
#
_entry.id   AF-A0A2K5NKN0-F1
#
_cell.length_a   1.000
_cell.length_b   1.000
_cell.length_c   1.000
_cell.angle_alpha   90.00
_cell.angle_beta   90.00
_cell.angle_gamma   90.00
#
_symmetry.space_group_name_H-M   'P 1'
#
loop_
_entity.id
_entity.type
_entity.pdbx_description
1 polymer ?
#
loop_
_entity_poly.entity_id
_entity_poly.type
_entity_poly.pdbx_seq_one_letter_code
_entity_poly.pdbx_strand_id
1 'polypeptide(L)'
;MVPEEEPQDREKGVWWFQLKVWSVAVVSILLLCVCFTVSSVASHNFMYSKTVKRLSKLQEYQQYYPSLTCVMEGKDMEDWSCCPTPWTSFQSSCYFISTVMQSWTESQNNCSVMGADLVVINTKEEQDFITQNLKINSAYFLGLSDPKGWRHWQWVDQTPYNKNVT
;
A
#
# COMPACT_ATOMS: atom_id res chain seq x y z
N MET A 1 24.48 78.79 28.03
CA MET A 1 24.13 77.69 28.95
C MET A 1 23.80 76.49 28.10
N VAL A 2 24.77 75.58 27.96
CA VAL A 2 24.55 74.27 27.34
C VAL A 2 24.36 73.31 28.51
N PRO A 3 23.28 72.51 28.60
CA PRO A 3 23.14 71.54 29.66
C PRO A 3 24.17 70.43 29.44
N GLU A 4 25.03 70.21 30.44
CA GLU A 4 25.96 69.09 30.48
C GLU A 4 25.17 67.85 30.92
N GLU A 5 24.89 66.94 29.97
CA GLU A 5 24.26 65.66 30.29
C GLU A 5 25.23 64.76 31.07
N GLU A 6 24.80 64.26 32.23
CA GLU A 6 25.59 63.40 33.11
C GLU A 6 25.99 62.06 32.44
N PRO A 7 27.22 61.58 32.69
CA PRO A 7 27.73 60.32 32.12
C PRO A 7 26.96 59.07 32.57
N GLN A 8 26.22 59.16 33.68
CA GLN A 8 25.52 58.05 34.32
C GLN A 8 24.20 57.64 33.62
N ASP A 9 23.62 58.52 32.80
CA ASP A 9 22.40 58.21 32.05
C ASP A 9 22.70 57.39 30.77
N ARG A 10 23.84 57.67 30.14
CA ARG A 10 24.34 56.94 28.97
C ARG A 10 24.62 55.47 29.27
N GLU A 11 25.19 55.17 30.44
CA GLU A 11 25.55 53.82 30.87
C GLU A 11 24.31 52.95 31.15
N LYS A 12 23.27 53.53 31.75
CA LYS A 12 21.97 52.88 31.98
C LYS A 12 21.28 52.54 30.65
N GLY A 13 21.34 53.44 29.67
CA GLY A 13 20.82 53.20 28.32
C GLY A 13 21.52 52.04 27.60
N VAL A 14 22.85 51.95 27.72
CA VAL A 14 23.64 50.83 27.18
C VAL A 14 23.27 49.52 27.88
N TRP A 15 23.14 49.51 29.21
CA TRP A 15 22.74 48.32 29.96
C TRP A 15 21.32 47.85 29.62
N TRP A 16 20.37 48.79 29.47
CA TRP A 16 19.00 48.50 29.03
C TRP A 16 18.94 47.99 27.59
N PHE A 17 19.78 48.53 26.70
CA PHE A 17 19.87 48.10 25.30
C PHE A 17 20.45 46.68 25.21
N GLN A 18 21.54 46.40 25.92
CA GLN A 18 22.12 45.06 26.04
C GLN A 18 21.07 44.08 26.57
N LEU A 19 20.38 44.38 27.67
CA LEU A 19 19.35 43.50 28.24
C LEU A 19 18.24 43.16 27.25
N LYS A 20 17.78 44.13 26.45
CA LYS A 20 16.79 43.92 25.37
C LYS A 20 17.33 43.04 24.25
N VAL A 21 18.56 43.28 23.79
CA VAL A 21 19.19 42.49 22.73
C VAL A 21 19.36 41.03 23.17
N TRP A 22 19.86 40.81 24.39
CA TRP A 22 19.98 39.46 24.97
C TRP A 22 18.62 38.80 25.17
N SER A 23 17.61 39.54 25.63
CA SER A 23 16.24 39.03 25.75
C SER A 23 15.67 38.59 24.40
N VAL A 24 15.81 39.41 23.35
CA VAL A 24 15.36 39.09 21.99
C VAL A 24 16.14 37.90 21.42
N ALA A 25 17.45 37.81 21.66
CA ALA A 25 18.26 36.69 21.23
C ALA A 25 17.82 35.38 21.91
N VAL A 26 17.61 35.39 23.22
CA VAL A 26 17.12 34.22 23.97
C VAL A 26 15.74 33.77 23.48
N VAL A 27 14.81 34.71 23.29
CA VAL A 27 13.46 34.40 22.75
C VAL A 27 13.57 33.80 21.35
N SER A 28 14.43 34.35 20.50
CA SER A 28 14.63 33.85 19.13
C SER A 28 15.24 32.45 19.13
N ILE A 29 16.23 32.18 19.99
CA ILE A 29 16.84 30.85 20.14
C ILE A 29 15.80 29.84 20.64
N LEU A 30 15.00 30.20 21.66
CA LEU A 30 13.94 29.34 22.17
C LEU A 30 12.92 28.99 21.09
N LEU A 31 12.50 29.97 20.29
CA LEU A 31 11.59 29.74 19.17
C LEU A 31 12.20 28.79 18.12
N LEU A 32 13.47 28.98 17.75
CA LEU A 32 14.16 28.09 16.80
C LEU A 32 14.30 26.66 17.34
N CYS A 33 14.63 26.50 18.63
CA CYS A 33 14.69 25.20 19.28
C CYS A 33 13.32 24.51 19.30
N VAL A 34 12.25 25.26 19.59
CA VAL A 34 10.87 24.73 19.54
C VAL A 34 10.52 24.31 18.11
N CYS A 35 10.83 25.13 17.10
CA CYS A 35 10.58 24.77 15.70
C CYS A 35 11.35 23.51 15.26
N PHE A 36 12.62 23.41 15.63
CA PHE A 36 13.46 22.25 15.29
C PHE A 36 12.94 20.96 15.94
N THR A 37 12.58 21.02 17.23
CA THR A 37 12.04 19.86 17.95
C THR A 37 10.69 19.42 17.38
N VAL A 38 9.77 20.35 17.10
CA VAL A 38 8.48 20.03 16.45
C VAL A 38 8.67 19.40 15.08
N SER A 39 9.56 19.95 14.25
CA SER A 39 9.83 19.42 12.90
C SER A 39 10.44 18.01 12.94
N SER A 40 11.35 17.78 13.88
CA SER A 40 11.98 16.48 14.11
C SER A 40 10.96 15.43 14.57
N VAL A 41 10.10 15.79 15.53
CA VAL A 41 9.03 14.91 16.04
C VAL A 41 8.00 14.61 14.94
N ALA A 42 7.58 15.60 14.17
CA ALA A 42 6.66 15.40 13.05
C ALA A 42 7.24 14.45 11.99
N SER A 43 8.51 14.65 11.63
CA SER A 43 9.22 13.80 10.67
C SER A 43 9.36 12.36 11.17
N HIS A 44 9.70 12.18 12.44
CA HIS A 44 9.80 10.86 13.06
C HIS A 44 8.45 10.15 13.12
N ASN A 45 7.38 10.84 13.54
CA ASN A 45 6.02 10.29 13.55
C ASN A 45 5.54 9.89 12.15
N PHE A 46 5.84 10.69 11.13
CA PHE A 46 5.49 10.38 9.74
C PHE A 46 6.24 9.15 9.22
N MET A 47 7.56 9.08 9.44
CA MET A 47 8.39 7.95 9.02
C MET A 47 7.99 6.67 9.78
N TYR A 48 7.76 6.78 11.08
CA TYR A 48 7.24 5.70 11.92
C TYR A 48 5.87 5.22 11.41
N SER A 49 4.92 6.13 11.16
CA SER A 49 3.60 5.81 10.59
C SER A 49 3.72 5.07 9.25
N LYS A 50 4.60 5.52 8.35
CA LYS A 50 4.84 4.86 7.05
C LYS A 50 5.42 3.46 7.23
N THR A 51 6.36 3.29 8.15
CA THR A 51 7.01 2.00 8.45
C THR A 51 6.00 1.03 9.07
N VAL A 52 5.22 1.48 10.06
CA VAL A 52 4.15 0.67 10.68
C VAL A 52 3.07 0.30 9.66
N LYS A 53 2.69 1.20 8.74
CA LYS A 53 1.76 0.87 7.64
C LYS A 53 2.31 -0.19 6.68
N ARG A 54 3.63 -0.21 6.42
CA ARG A 54 4.27 -1.26 5.62
C ARG A 54 4.34 -2.58 6.36
N LEU A 55 4.72 -2.55 7.64
CA LEU A 55 4.82 -3.74 8.49
C LEU A 55 3.46 -4.39 8.72
N SER A 56 2.41 -3.59 8.97
CA SER A 56 1.03 -4.11 9.09
C SER A 56 0.57 -4.79 7.80
N LYS A 57 0.85 -4.21 6.63
CA LYS A 57 0.57 -4.87 5.34
C LYS A 57 1.32 -6.18 5.16
N LEU A 58 2.60 -6.26 5.54
CA LEU A 58 3.35 -7.52 5.47
C LEU A 58 2.81 -8.55 6.46
N GLN A 59 2.42 -8.12 7.65
CA GLN A 59 1.82 -8.98 8.66
C GLN A 59 0.44 -9.50 8.23
N GLU A 60 -0.35 -8.68 7.54
CA GLU A 60 -1.61 -9.07 6.89
C GLU A 60 -1.38 -10.08 5.77
N TYR A 61 -0.37 -9.86 4.91
CA TYR A 61 0.06 -10.85 3.90
C TYR A 61 0.49 -12.17 4.53
N GLN A 62 1.24 -12.13 5.63
CA GLN A 62 1.72 -13.32 6.32
C GLN A 62 0.59 -14.09 7.02
N GLN A 63 -0.48 -13.39 7.44
CA GLN A 63 -1.72 -14.00 7.93
C GLN A 63 -2.49 -14.70 6.80
N TYR A 64 -2.49 -14.13 5.59
CA TYR A 64 -3.17 -14.70 4.43
C TYR A 64 -2.36 -15.81 3.73
N TYR A 65 -1.03 -15.79 3.86
CA TYR A 65 -0.09 -16.73 3.21
C TYR A 65 0.87 -17.40 4.22
N PRO A 66 0.41 -18.40 4.98
CA PRO A 66 1.21 -19.01 6.04
C PRO A 66 2.31 -19.96 5.53
N SER A 67 2.14 -20.51 4.32
CA SER A 67 3.08 -21.47 3.72
C SER A 67 3.02 -21.43 2.19
N LEU A 68 4.12 -21.78 1.52
CA LEU A 68 4.17 -21.99 0.07
C LEU A 68 4.15 -23.48 -0.25
N THR A 69 3.36 -23.85 -1.25
CA THR A 69 3.38 -25.17 -1.88
C THR A 69 4.03 -25.05 -3.24
N CYS A 70 5.10 -25.81 -3.48
CA CYS A 70 5.84 -25.80 -4.73
C CYS A 70 5.71 -27.16 -5.42
N VAL A 71 5.45 -27.13 -6.73
CA VAL A 71 5.37 -28.32 -7.57
C VAL A 71 6.37 -28.20 -8.72
N MET A 72 6.95 -29.33 -9.14
CA MET A 72 7.74 -29.37 -10.37
C MET A 72 6.81 -29.45 -11.56
N GLU A 73 6.96 -28.55 -12.52
CA GLU A 73 6.20 -28.53 -13.76
C GLU A 73 7.05 -29.11 -14.89
N GLY A 74 6.67 -30.27 -15.43
CA GLY A 74 7.40 -30.92 -16.52
C GLY A 74 8.48 -31.92 -16.08
N LYS A 75 9.44 -32.20 -16.99
CA LYS A 75 10.51 -33.20 -16.80
C LYS A 75 11.84 -32.60 -16.38
N ASP A 76 12.00 -31.30 -16.53
CA ASP A 76 13.23 -30.59 -16.20
C ASP A 76 13.21 -30.19 -14.73
N MET A 77 14.29 -30.48 -14.01
CA MET A 77 14.39 -30.38 -12.55
C MET A 77 14.42 -28.92 -12.03
N GLU A 78 14.42 -27.94 -12.93
CA GLU A 78 14.58 -26.51 -12.64
C GLU A 78 13.28 -25.71 -12.76
N ASP A 79 12.19 -26.28 -13.27
CA ASP A 79 10.92 -25.57 -13.43
C ASP A 79 9.98 -25.87 -12.25
N TRP A 80 10.04 -25.01 -11.22
CA TRP A 80 9.20 -25.11 -10.02
C TRP A 80 8.19 -23.97 -10.01
N SER A 81 6.89 -24.30 -9.95
CA SER A 81 5.82 -23.33 -9.69
C SER A 81 5.40 -23.40 -8.22
N CYS A 82 5.49 -22.25 -7.53
CA CYS A 82 5.16 -22.14 -6.11
C CYS A 82 3.96 -21.22 -5.92
N CYS A 83 2.95 -21.69 -5.19
CA CYS A 83 1.79 -20.90 -4.81
C CYS A 83 1.59 -20.90 -3.30
N PRO A 84 1.07 -19.81 -2.72
CA PRO A 84 0.74 -19.82 -1.31
C PRO A 84 -0.37 -20.82 -1.00
N THR A 85 -0.35 -21.47 0.16
CA THR A 85 -1.43 -22.38 0.57
C THR A 85 -2.64 -21.56 1.05
N PRO A 86 -3.89 -21.86 0.64
CA PRO A 86 -4.39 -23.05 -0.06
C PRO A 86 -4.62 -22.86 -1.58
N TRP A 87 -3.80 -22.06 -2.26
CA TRP A 87 -3.89 -21.84 -3.69
C TRP A 87 -3.32 -23.03 -4.46
N THR A 88 -3.83 -23.27 -5.66
CA THR A 88 -3.35 -24.31 -6.57
C THR A 88 -2.61 -23.66 -7.74
N SER A 89 -1.48 -24.22 -8.15
CA SER A 89 -0.72 -23.74 -9.32
C SER A 89 -1.22 -24.41 -10.61
N PHE A 90 -1.18 -23.64 -11.69
CA PHE A 90 -1.25 -24.16 -13.06
C PHE A 90 -0.47 -23.21 -13.96
N GLN A 91 0.55 -23.74 -14.64
CA GLN A 91 1.52 -22.93 -15.37
C GLN A 91 2.12 -21.84 -14.46
N SER A 92 2.22 -20.62 -14.98
CA SER A 92 2.78 -19.47 -14.27
C SER A 92 1.81 -18.78 -13.29
N SER A 93 0.64 -19.36 -13.01
CA SER A 93 -0.43 -18.71 -12.24
C SER A 93 -0.89 -19.51 -11.02
N CYS A 94 -1.37 -18.79 -10.01
CA CYS A 94 -1.96 -19.34 -8.78
C CYS A 94 -3.46 -19.05 -8.72
N TYR A 95 -4.25 -20.05 -8.35
CA TYR A 95 -5.70 -19.98 -8.33
C TYR A 95 -6.25 -20.29 -6.93
N PHE A 96 -7.18 -19.47 -6.47
CA PHE A 96 -7.90 -19.66 -5.22
C PHE A 96 -9.41 -19.60 -5.43
N ILE A 97 -10.10 -20.61 -4.93
CA ILE A 97 -11.56 -20.72 -5.03
C ILE A 97 -12.16 -20.17 -3.74
N SER A 98 -12.63 -18.92 -3.79
CA SER A 98 -13.41 -18.35 -2.70
C SER A 98 -14.79 -19.00 -2.65
N THR A 99 -15.20 -19.41 -1.44
CA THR A 99 -16.54 -19.96 -1.18
C THR A 99 -17.51 -18.94 -0.57
N VAL A 100 -17.04 -17.71 -0.38
CA VAL A 100 -17.82 -16.63 0.24
C VAL A 100 -18.75 -16.00 -0.80
N MET A 101 -20.05 -16.01 -0.52
CA MET A 101 -21.06 -15.40 -1.38
C MET A 101 -21.07 -13.88 -1.18
N GLN A 102 -20.67 -13.14 -2.21
CA GLN A 102 -20.56 -11.67 -2.20
C GLN A 102 -20.97 -11.11 -3.56
N SER A 103 -21.11 -9.80 -3.70
CA SER A 103 -21.25 -9.16 -5.01
C SER A 103 -19.96 -9.27 -5.83
N TRP A 104 -20.04 -9.13 -7.16
CA TRP A 104 -18.86 -9.14 -8.04
C TRP A 104 -17.79 -8.13 -7.59
N THR A 105 -18.20 -6.91 -7.23
CA THR A 105 -17.30 -5.84 -6.78
C THR A 105 -16.61 -6.19 -5.46
N GLU A 106 -17.35 -6.76 -4.50
CA GLU A 106 -16.78 -7.23 -3.23
C GLU A 106 -15.83 -8.42 -3.44
N SER A 107 -16.17 -9.35 -4.32
CA SER A 107 -15.32 -10.48 -4.69
C SER A 107 -14.01 -10.01 -5.32
N GLN A 108 -14.06 -9.06 -6.26
CA GLN A 108 -12.85 -8.45 -6.84
C GLN A 108 -12.01 -7.73 -5.77
N ASN A 109 -12.64 -6.95 -4.90
CA ASN A 109 -11.91 -6.29 -3.81
C ASN A 109 -11.25 -7.30 -2.86
N ASN A 110 -11.92 -8.43 -2.58
CA ASN A 110 -11.34 -9.51 -1.79
C ASN A 110 -10.10 -10.10 -2.48
N CYS A 111 -10.16 -10.38 -3.78
CA CYS A 111 -9.00 -10.78 -4.58
C CYS A 111 -7.86 -9.76 -4.47
N SER A 112 -8.16 -8.46 -4.61
CA SER A 112 -7.13 -7.41 -4.54
C SER A 112 -6.47 -7.30 -3.16
N VAL A 113 -7.21 -7.52 -2.06
CA VAL A 113 -6.63 -7.60 -0.70
C VAL A 113 -5.63 -8.75 -0.60
N MET A 114 -5.90 -9.84 -1.30
CA MET A 114 -5.04 -11.01 -1.38
C MET A 114 -3.86 -10.80 -2.35
N GLY A 115 -3.79 -9.67 -3.06
CA GLY A 115 -2.76 -9.42 -4.07
C GLY A 115 -2.99 -10.17 -5.39
N ALA A 116 -4.25 -10.45 -5.69
CA ALA A 116 -4.70 -11.13 -6.90
C ALA A 116 -5.90 -10.39 -7.51
N ASP A 117 -6.46 -10.98 -8.57
CA ASP A 117 -7.67 -10.49 -9.23
C ASP A 117 -8.67 -11.63 -9.41
N LEU A 118 -9.94 -11.31 -9.70
CA LEU A 118 -10.85 -12.32 -10.22
C LEU A 118 -10.28 -12.90 -11.51
N VAL A 119 -10.50 -14.20 -11.72
CA VAL A 119 -9.81 -14.96 -12.76
C VAL A 119 -10.05 -14.42 -14.17
N VAL A 120 -8.98 -14.28 -14.93
CA VAL A 120 -8.96 -13.95 -16.36
C VAL A 120 -8.59 -15.21 -17.10
N ILE A 121 -9.39 -15.62 -18.07
CA ILE A 121 -9.18 -16.87 -18.81
C ILE A 121 -8.59 -16.54 -20.18
N ASN A 122 -7.36 -17.00 -20.40
CA ASN A 122 -6.58 -16.73 -21.61
C ASN A 122 -6.57 -17.90 -22.59
N THR A 123 -6.70 -19.13 -22.09
CA THR A 123 -6.58 -20.35 -22.89
C THR A 123 -7.64 -21.38 -22.53
N LYS A 124 -7.87 -22.33 -23.45
CA LYS A 124 -8.80 -23.44 -23.21
C LYS A 124 -8.28 -24.37 -22.12
N GLU A 125 -6.97 -24.60 -22.09
CA GLU A 125 -6.30 -25.47 -21.13
C GLU A 125 -6.44 -24.91 -19.71
N GLU A 126 -6.33 -23.59 -19.56
CA GLU A 126 -6.61 -22.88 -18.30
C GLU A 126 -8.08 -23.03 -17.88
N GLN A 127 -9.03 -22.85 -18.80
CA GLN A 127 -10.45 -23.05 -18.52
C GLN A 127 -10.76 -24.48 -18.07
N ASP A 128 -10.18 -25.48 -18.74
CA ASP A 128 -10.35 -26.89 -18.39
C ASP A 128 -9.77 -27.20 -17.01
N PHE A 129 -8.58 -26.68 -16.69
CA PHE A 129 -7.98 -26.78 -15.36
C PHE A 129 -8.87 -26.14 -14.28
N ILE A 130 -9.35 -24.91 -14.50
CA ILE A 130 -10.21 -24.22 -13.53
C ILE A 130 -11.47 -25.04 -13.29
N THR A 131 -12.16 -25.46 -14.36
CA THR A 131 -13.44 -26.17 -14.27
C THR A 131 -13.33 -27.49 -13.51
N GLN A 132 -12.21 -28.21 -13.63
CA GLN A 132 -11.96 -29.45 -12.88
C GLN A 132 -11.89 -29.24 -11.36
N ASN A 133 -11.54 -28.03 -10.92
CA ASN A 133 -11.43 -27.68 -9.50
C ASN A 133 -12.72 -27.06 -8.92
N LEU A 134 -13.71 -26.74 -9.75
CA LEU A 134 -14.97 -26.12 -9.32
C LEU A 134 -16.03 -27.15 -8.90
N LYS A 135 -16.95 -26.73 -8.03
CA LYS A 135 -18.13 -27.54 -7.70
C LYS A 135 -19.17 -27.44 -8.82
N ILE A 136 -19.59 -28.59 -9.35
CA ILE A 136 -20.54 -28.71 -10.49
C ILE A 136 -21.84 -27.91 -10.28
N ASN A 137 -22.34 -27.82 -9.04
CA ASN A 137 -23.60 -27.15 -8.72
C ASN A 137 -23.40 -25.74 -8.14
N SER A 138 -22.37 -25.01 -8.58
CA SER A 138 -22.04 -23.68 -8.06
C SER A 138 -21.65 -22.74 -9.20
N ALA A 139 -21.94 -21.46 -9.04
CA ALA A 139 -21.55 -20.41 -9.97
C ALA A 139 -20.44 -19.57 -9.33
N TYR A 140 -19.45 -19.20 -10.14
CA TYR A 140 -18.27 -18.46 -9.71
C TYR A 140 -18.12 -17.22 -10.59
N PHE A 141 -17.73 -16.09 -9.99
CA PHE A 141 -17.46 -14.88 -10.74
C PHE A 141 -16.15 -15.00 -11.51
N LEU A 142 -16.17 -14.50 -12.74
CA LEU A 142 -14.98 -14.25 -13.54
C LEU A 142 -14.58 -12.79 -13.41
N GLY A 143 -13.33 -12.49 -13.74
CA GLY A 143 -12.83 -11.13 -13.90
C GLY A 143 -13.39 -10.40 -15.12
N LEU A 144 -14.46 -10.90 -15.75
CA LEU A 144 -15.09 -10.35 -16.93
C LEU A 144 -16.34 -9.55 -16.55
N SER A 145 -16.42 -8.29 -16.98
CA SER A 145 -17.59 -7.44 -16.73
C SER A 145 -17.92 -6.53 -17.91
N ASP A 146 -19.18 -6.07 -17.99
CA ASP A 146 -19.64 -5.02 -18.91
C ASP A 146 -20.38 -3.95 -18.09
N PRO A 147 -19.67 -3.04 -17.40
CA PRO A 147 -20.28 -2.13 -16.43
C PRO A 147 -21.34 -1.20 -17.01
N LYS A 148 -21.26 -0.90 -18.31
CA LYS A 148 -22.19 0.00 -19.02
C LYS A 148 -23.31 -0.75 -19.75
N GLY A 149 -23.24 -2.08 -19.84
CA GLY A 149 -24.23 -2.89 -20.58
C GLY A 149 -24.19 -2.67 -22.09
N TRP A 150 -23.06 -2.19 -22.63
CA TRP A 150 -22.93 -1.85 -24.06
C TRP A 150 -22.31 -2.98 -24.87
N ARG A 151 -22.23 -4.20 -24.31
CA ARG A 151 -21.49 -5.34 -24.84
C ARG A 151 -19.99 -5.05 -24.98
N HIS A 152 -19.47 -4.15 -24.15
CA HIS A 152 -18.06 -3.80 -24.09
C HIS A 152 -17.45 -4.51 -22.89
N TRP A 153 -17.26 -5.82 -23.05
CA TRP A 153 -16.67 -6.67 -22.04
C TRP A 153 -15.21 -6.30 -21.78
N GLN A 154 -14.85 -6.29 -20.50
CA GLN A 154 -13.53 -5.91 -20.02
C GLN A 154 -13.07 -6.91 -18.96
N TRP A 155 -11.82 -7.36 -19.09
CA TRP A 155 -11.13 -8.09 -18.05
C TRP A 155 -10.58 -7.13 -17.00
N VAL A 156 -10.55 -7.58 -15.74
CA VAL A 156 -10.00 -6.83 -14.60
C VAL A 156 -8.51 -6.50 -14.75
N ASP A 157 -7.75 -7.32 -15.48
CA ASP A 157 -6.32 -7.12 -15.78
C ASP A 157 -6.07 -6.22 -17.00
N GLN A 158 -7.13 -5.68 -17.61
CA GLN A 158 -7.10 -4.80 -18.79
C GLN A 158 -6.61 -5.48 -20.08
N THR A 159 -6.51 -6.82 -20.10
CA THR A 159 -6.23 -7.54 -21.34
C THR A 159 -7.39 -7.43 -22.33
N PRO A 160 -7.12 -7.48 -23.65
CA PRO A 160 -8.17 -7.41 -24.66
C PRO A 160 -9.14 -8.59 -24.55
N TYR A 161 -10.43 -8.31 -24.51
CA TYR A 161 -11.45 -9.35 -24.61
C TYR A 161 -11.54 -9.89 -26.04
N ASN A 162 -11.18 -11.17 -26.23
CA ASN A 162 -11.29 -11.87 -27.51
C ASN A 162 -12.48 -12.85 -27.49
N LYS A 163 -13.52 -12.52 -28.26
CA LYS A 163 -14.73 -13.34 -28.42
C LYS A 163 -14.49 -14.73 -29.02
N ASN A 164 -13.33 -14.98 -29.63
CA ASN A 164 -13.04 -16.26 -30.28
C ASN A 164 -12.36 -17.28 -29.34
N VAL A 165 -12.04 -16.87 -28.11
CA VAL A 165 -11.36 -17.70 -27.10
C VAL A 165 -12.33 -18.19 -26.01
N THR A 166 -13.54 -17.62 -25.97
CA THR A 166 -14.65 -17.99 -25.06
C THR A 166 -15.83 -18.50 -25.84
#